data_AF-T1EKQ5-F1
#
_entry.id   AF-T1EKQ5-F1
#
_cell.length_a   1.000
_cell.length_b   1.000
_cell.length_c   1.000
_cell.angle_alpha   90.00
_cell.angle_beta   90.00
_cell.angle_gamma   90.00
#
_symmetry.space_group_name_H-M   'P 1'
#
loop_
_entity.id
_entity.type
_entity.pdbx_description
1 polymer ?
#
loop_
_entity_poly.entity_id
_entity_poly.type
_entity_poly.pdbx_seq_one_letter_code
_entity_poly.pdbx_strand_id
1 'polypeptide(L)'
;QRCSIKCCDKNTCKFTRNAKCASGLCCNLNTCQLKKNSLCREAAGECDVEEVCDGASNHCPVDRHVNNTTPCQVGGGGFCFDGECNSHDKACQALYGNKSISAPEQCYQMNMNATKFYNC
;
A
#
# COMPACT_ATOMS: atom_id res chain seq x y z
N GLN A 1 16.53 -7.30 -0.03
CA GLN A 1 16.09 -8.68 0.28
C GLN A 1 17.12 -9.33 1.20
N ARG A 2 16.72 -9.96 2.32
CA ARG A 2 17.63 -10.70 3.20
C ARG A 2 17.78 -12.15 2.72
N CYS A 3 19.00 -12.56 2.40
CA CYS A 3 19.35 -13.93 2.03
C CYS A 3 19.75 -14.72 3.29
N SER A 4 19.13 -15.88 3.54
CA SER A 4 19.49 -16.75 4.67
C SER A 4 20.36 -17.92 4.23
N ILE A 5 21.64 -17.90 4.61
CA ILE A 5 22.60 -19.00 4.39
C ILE A 5 22.23 -20.30 5.13
N LYS A 6 21.31 -20.21 6.11
CA LYS A 6 20.76 -21.38 6.81
C LYS A 6 19.77 -22.15 5.94
N CYS A 7 19.01 -21.43 5.13
CA CYS A 7 17.91 -21.97 4.33
C CYS A 7 18.29 -22.18 2.85
N CYS A 8 19.36 -21.52 2.38
CA CYS A 8 19.87 -21.63 1.02
C CYS A 8 21.40 -21.77 1.04
N ASP A 9 21.90 -22.74 0.29
CA ASP A 9 23.33 -22.88 0.01
C ASP A 9 23.75 -21.80 -0.98
N LYS A 10 24.66 -20.91 -0.55
CA LYS A 10 25.14 -19.77 -1.35
C LYS A 10 25.96 -20.15 -2.58
N ASN A 11 26.56 -21.35 -2.60
CA ASN A 11 27.42 -21.80 -3.69
C ASN A 11 26.59 -22.48 -4.79
N THR A 12 25.49 -23.13 -4.41
CA THR A 12 24.64 -23.88 -5.35
C THR A 12 23.31 -23.17 -5.65
N CYS A 13 22.97 -22.13 -4.90
CA CYS A 13 21.67 -21.44 -4.95
C CYS A 13 20.47 -22.39 -4.74
N LYS A 14 20.68 -23.49 -4.00
CA LYS A 14 19.65 -24.48 -3.71
C LYS A 14 19.24 -24.42 -2.24
N PHE A 15 18.01 -24.81 -1.97
CA PHE A 15 17.52 -24.96 -0.60
C PHE A 15 18.34 -25.99 0.18
N THR A 16 18.60 -25.69 1.45
CA THR A 16 19.11 -26.68 2.39
C THR A 16 18.02 -27.72 2.70
N ARG A 17 18.40 -28.84 3.34
CA ARG A 17 17.48 -29.95 3.57
C ARG A 17 16.21 -29.50 4.31
N ASN A 18 15.05 -29.83 3.77
CA ASN A 18 13.70 -29.51 4.28
C ASN A 18 13.31 -28.01 4.27
N ALA A 19 14.11 -27.13 3.67
CA ALA A 19 13.71 -25.73 3.49
C ALA A 19 12.65 -25.62 2.38
N LYS A 20 11.57 -24.90 2.68
CA LYS A 20 10.52 -24.52 1.73
C LYS A 20 10.70 -23.10 1.19
N CYS A 21 11.49 -22.30 1.89
CA CYS A 21 11.81 -20.93 1.52
C CYS A 21 13.14 -20.51 2.14
N ALA A 22 13.77 -19.46 1.60
CA ALA A 22 15.02 -18.92 2.12
C ALA A 22 15.10 -17.37 2.10
N SER A 23 14.03 -16.72 1.66
CA SER A 23 13.89 -15.28 1.53
C SER A 23 12.40 -14.92 1.49
N GLY A 24 12.08 -13.62 1.52
CA GLY A 24 10.71 -13.12 1.45
C GLY A 24 10.06 -12.91 2.83
N LEU A 25 9.07 -12.02 2.88
CA LEU A 25 8.42 -11.58 4.13
C LEU A 25 7.63 -12.73 4.80
N CYS A 26 7.13 -13.65 3.98
CA CYS A 26 6.39 -14.84 4.42
C CYS A 26 7.28 -16.07 4.65
N CYS A 27 8.60 -15.90 4.75
CA CYS A 27 9.50 -16.96 5.16
C CYS A 27 9.95 -16.79 6.61
N ASN A 28 9.84 -17.84 7.42
CA ASN A 28 10.52 -17.90 8.70
C ASN A 28 11.97 -18.34 8.46
N LEU A 29 12.92 -17.39 8.48
CA LEU A 29 14.33 -17.67 8.20
C LEU A 29 15.04 -18.49 9.29
N ASN A 30 14.39 -18.73 10.44
CA ASN A 30 14.91 -19.60 11.48
C ASN A 30 14.52 -21.07 11.25
N THR A 31 13.31 -21.33 10.74
CA THR A 31 12.81 -22.70 10.48
C THR A 31 12.84 -23.09 9.00
N CYS A 32 13.10 -22.12 8.12
CA CYS A 32 13.05 -22.25 6.67
C CYS A 32 11.68 -22.73 6.14
N GLN A 33 10.61 -22.45 6.89
CA GLN A 33 9.23 -22.79 6.54
C GLN A 33 8.43 -21.53 6.18
N LEU A 34 7.40 -21.73 5.36
CA LEU A 34 6.44 -20.69 5.02
C LEU A 34 5.61 -20.32 6.25
N LYS A 35 5.42 -19.01 6.46
CA LYS A 35 4.52 -18.48 7.47
C LYS A 35 3.08 -18.57 6.95
N LYS A 36 2.13 -18.83 7.85
CA LYS A 36 0.69 -18.79 7.58
C LYS A 36 0.01 -17.94 8.65
N ASN A 37 -1.03 -17.21 8.28
CA ASN A 37 -1.76 -16.31 9.18
C ASN A 37 -0.84 -15.32 9.91
N SER A 38 0.24 -14.90 9.25
CA SER A 38 1.19 -13.93 9.76
C SER A 38 1.09 -12.68 8.91
N LEU A 39 0.90 -11.52 9.55
CA LEU A 39 0.96 -10.23 8.88
C LEU A 39 2.31 -10.06 8.17
N CYS A 40 2.27 -9.64 6.91
CA CYS A 40 3.47 -9.35 6.12
C CYS A 40 3.50 -7.92 5.55
N ARG A 41 2.35 -7.25 5.46
CA ARG A 41 2.24 -5.82 5.18
C ARG A 41 1.09 -5.24 6.00
N GLU A 42 1.35 -4.15 6.72
CA GLU A 42 0.33 -3.37 7.42
C GLU A 42 -0.44 -2.51 6.42
N ALA A 43 -1.72 -2.25 6.69
CA ALA A 43 -2.49 -1.28 5.93
C ALA A 43 -1.95 0.14 6.18
N ALA A 44 -1.72 0.90 5.10
CA ALA A 44 -1.25 2.28 5.17
C ALA A 44 -2.35 3.28 5.60
N GLY A 45 -3.62 2.89 5.51
CA GLY A 45 -4.76 3.73 5.88
C GLY A 45 -6.10 3.02 5.66
N GLU A 46 -7.20 3.75 5.82
CA GLU A 46 -8.56 3.20 5.73
C GLU A 46 -8.93 2.66 4.34
N CYS A 47 -8.22 3.07 3.28
CA CYS A 47 -8.43 2.63 1.91
C CYS A 47 -7.51 1.48 1.49
N ASP A 48 -6.68 0.99 2.40
CA ASP A 48 -5.68 -0.04 2.15
C ASP A 48 -5.99 -1.31 2.96
N VAL A 49 -5.73 -2.49 2.41
CA VAL A 49 -6.04 -3.77 3.06
C VAL A 49 -4.75 -4.44 3.50
N GLU A 50 -4.64 -4.82 4.75
CA GLU A 50 -3.45 -5.54 5.22
C GLU A 50 -3.27 -6.91 4.52
N GLU A 51 -2.02 -7.31 4.29
CA GLU A 51 -1.69 -8.62 3.71
C GLU A 51 -1.14 -9.58 4.75
N VAL A 52 -1.67 -10.79 4.68
CA VAL A 52 -1.35 -11.89 5.58
C VAL A 52 -0.85 -13.07 4.75
N CYS A 53 0.24 -13.67 5.21
CA CYS A 53 0.82 -14.86 4.56
C CYS A 53 -0.17 -16.02 4.53
N ASP A 54 -0.34 -16.64 3.36
CA ASP A 54 -1.26 -17.74 3.09
C ASP A 54 -0.69 -19.13 3.48
N GLY A 55 0.62 -19.22 3.68
CA GLY A 55 1.34 -20.47 3.91
C GLY A 55 1.68 -21.25 2.63
N ALA A 56 1.38 -20.71 1.46
CA ALA A 56 1.65 -21.30 0.15
C ALA A 56 2.83 -20.62 -0.56
N SER A 57 3.07 -19.33 -0.30
CA SER A 57 4.19 -18.57 -0.88
C SER A 57 5.09 -17.93 0.18
N ASN A 58 6.37 -17.75 -0.16
CA ASN A 58 7.32 -17.00 0.66
C ASN A 58 7.24 -15.48 0.41
N HIS A 59 6.57 -15.08 -0.67
CA HIS A 59 6.26 -13.69 -0.95
C HIS A 59 4.99 -13.31 -0.19
N CYS A 60 4.93 -12.06 0.26
CA CYS A 60 3.66 -11.50 0.72
C CYS A 60 2.69 -11.51 -0.47
N PRO A 61 1.38 -11.75 -0.27
CA PRO A 61 0.39 -11.58 -1.33
C PRO A 61 0.50 -10.21 -2.01
N VAL A 62 -0.07 -10.10 -3.20
CA VAL A 62 -0.15 -8.81 -3.90
C VAL A 62 -0.86 -7.78 -3.03
N ASP A 63 -0.39 -6.54 -3.08
CA ASP A 63 -0.98 -5.41 -2.39
C ASP A 63 -2.41 -5.20 -2.90
N ARG A 64 -3.39 -5.23 -2.00
CA ARG A 64 -4.80 -5.04 -2.30
C ARG A 64 -5.33 -3.84 -1.54
N HIS A 65 -6.28 -3.18 -2.17
CA HIS A 65 -6.90 -1.98 -1.65
C HIS A 65 -8.39 -2.18 -1.43
N VAL A 66 -8.96 -1.33 -0.60
CA VAL A 66 -10.40 -1.16 -0.54
C VAL A 66 -10.88 -0.70 -1.92
N ASN A 67 -12.06 -1.16 -2.33
CA ASN A 67 -12.60 -0.88 -3.65
C ASN A 67 -12.59 0.63 -3.94
N ASN A 68 -12.22 0.97 -5.18
CA ASN A 68 -12.33 2.35 -5.64
C ASN A 68 -13.78 2.84 -5.45
N THR A 69 -13.94 4.13 -5.15
CA THR A 69 -15.21 4.80 -4.85
C THR A 69 -15.83 4.47 -3.47
N THR A 70 -15.19 3.66 -2.64
CA THR A 70 -15.61 3.51 -1.23
C THR A 70 -15.41 4.83 -0.49
N PRO A 71 -16.43 5.35 0.24
CA PRO A 71 -16.28 6.57 1.03
C PRO A 71 -15.23 6.41 2.13
N CYS A 72 -14.41 7.43 2.30
CA CYS A 72 -13.32 7.49 3.27
C CYS A 72 -13.40 8.83 4.02
N GLN A 73 -12.88 8.92 5.25
CA GLN A 73 -13.07 10.08 6.14
C GLN A 73 -11.80 10.90 6.35
N VAL A 74 -10.62 10.39 5.95
CA VAL A 74 -9.35 11.09 6.12
C VAL A 74 -9.33 12.39 5.31
N GLY A 75 -8.89 13.47 5.94
CA GLY A 75 -8.76 14.78 5.32
C GLY A 75 -10.10 15.39 4.93
N GLY A 76 -11.12 15.40 5.79
CA GLY A 76 -12.40 16.04 5.48
C GLY A 76 -13.34 15.21 4.60
N GLY A 77 -12.97 13.97 4.30
CA GLY A 77 -13.78 13.02 3.56
C GLY A 77 -13.48 12.99 2.06
N GLY A 78 -13.74 11.85 1.44
CA GLY A 78 -13.47 11.63 0.03
C GLY A 78 -13.81 10.20 -0.38
N PHE A 79 -13.09 9.71 -1.39
CA PHE A 79 -13.28 8.35 -1.89
C PHE A 79 -11.94 7.63 -2.04
N CYS A 80 -11.93 6.33 -1.73
CA CYS A 80 -10.80 5.47 -1.98
C CYS A 80 -10.52 5.39 -3.47
N PHE A 81 -9.24 5.52 -3.83
CA PHE A 81 -8.74 5.21 -5.16
C PHE A 81 -7.29 4.78 -5.04
N ASP A 82 -6.99 3.57 -5.52
CA ASP A 82 -5.63 2.98 -5.52
C ASP A 82 -4.97 2.97 -4.13
N GLY A 83 -5.70 2.52 -3.11
CA GLY A 83 -5.20 2.42 -1.73
C GLY A 83 -5.23 3.71 -0.91
N GLU A 84 -5.53 4.85 -1.54
CA GLU A 84 -5.53 6.15 -0.87
C GLU A 84 -6.91 6.78 -0.78
N CYS A 85 -7.19 7.44 0.36
CA CYS A 85 -8.33 8.32 0.48
C CYS A 85 -8.05 9.63 -0.29
N ASN A 86 -8.75 9.82 -1.40
CA ASN A 86 -8.62 10.99 -2.25
C ASN A 86 -9.62 12.06 -1.81
N SER A 87 -9.10 13.08 -1.13
CA SER A 87 -9.84 14.24 -0.64
C SER A 87 -9.23 15.53 -1.21
N HIS A 88 -10.10 16.52 -1.48
CA HIS A 88 -9.67 17.87 -1.88
C HIS A 88 -8.82 18.54 -0.80
N ASP A 89 -9.16 18.38 0.49
CA ASP A 89 -8.36 18.98 1.57
C ASP A 89 -6.97 18.32 1.62
N LYS A 90 -6.90 16.99 1.46
CA LYS A 90 -5.61 16.27 1.41
C LYS A 90 -4.75 16.78 0.26
N ALA A 91 -5.34 17.02 -0.91
CA ALA A 91 -4.64 17.62 -2.05
C ALA A 91 -4.14 19.04 -1.74
N CYS A 92 -4.96 19.89 -1.13
CA CYS A 92 -4.55 21.22 -0.70
C CYS A 92 -3.45 21.18 0.36
N GLN A 93 -3.48 20.22 1.28
CA GLN A 93 -2.46 20.06 2.32
C GLN A 93 -1.11 19.64 1.73
N ALA A 94 -1.11 18.76 0.73
CA ALA A 94 0.10 18.34 0.04
C ALA A 94 0.77 19.49 -0.72
N LEU A 95 -0.02 20.42 -1.28
CA LEU A 95 0.48 21.55 -2.06
C LEU A 95 0.85 22.77 -1.20
N TYR A 96 0.05 23.06 -0.18
CA TYR A 96 0.09 24.32 0.56
C TYR A 96 0.34 24.16 2.07
N GLY A 97 0.46 22.92 2.57
CA GLY A 97 0.76 22.59 3.97
C GLY A 97 -0.44 22.13 4.79
N ASN A 98 -0.18 21.45 5.91
CA ASN A 98 -1.15 20.67 6.71
C ASN A 98 -2.44 21.39 7.18
N LYS A 99 -2.50 22.73 7.12
CA LYS A 99 -3.68 23.51 7.55
C LYS A 99 -4.56 23.98 6.39
N SER A 100 -4.16 23.69 5.15
CA SER A 100 -4.90 24.07 3.97
C SER A 100 -6.12 23.18 3.77
N ILE A 101 -7.18 23.75 3.22
CA ILE A 101 -8.45 23.08 2.93
C ILE A 101 -8.93 23.47 1.54
N SER A 102 -9.86 22.68 1.01
CA SER A 102 -10.56 22.95 -0.24
C SER A 102 -11.22 24.33 -0.21
N ALA A 103 -11.14 25.04 -1.33
CA ALA A 103 -11.87 26.29 -1.50
C ALA A 103 -13.39 26.04 -1.59
N PRO A 104 -14.22 27.08 -1.39
CA PRO A 104 -15.65 27.01 -1.67
C PRO A 104 -15.94 26.69 -3.15
N GLU A 105 -17.11 26.11 -3.42
CA GLU A 105 -17.55 25.70 -4.77
C GLU A 105 -17.45 26.83 -5.81
N GLN A 106 -17.67 28.09 -5.41
CA GLN A 106 -17.59 29.25 -6.29
C GLN A 106 -16.20 29.40 -6.94
N CYS A 107 -15.14 28.94 -6.30
CA CYS A 107 -13.79 28.95 -6.88
C CYS A 107 -13.66 27.93 -8.01
N TYR A 108 -14.29 26.76 -7.89
CA TYR A 108 -14.26 25.71 -8.92
C TYR A 108 -15.02 26.11 -10.18
N GLN A 109 -16.07 26.93 -10.05
CA GLN A 109 -16.84 27.44 -11.19
C GLN A 109 -15.98 28.28 -12.16
N MET A 110 -14.87 28.85 -11.70
CA MET A 110 -13.94 29.58 -12.57
C MET A 110 -13.28 28.67 -13.62
N ASN A 111 -13.21 27.35 -13.40
CA ASN A 111 -12.62 26.38 -14.34
C ASN A 111 -13.33 26.36 -15.70
N MET A 112 -14.54 26.91 -15.80
CA MET A 112 -15.28 27.10 -17.05
C MET A 112 -14.71 28.23 -17.94
N ASN A 113 -13.79 29.04 -17.44
CA ASN A 113 -13.24 30.20 -18.17
C ASN A 113 -12.18 29.81 -19.22
N ALA A 114 -11.78 28.53 -19.30
CA ALA A 114 -10.82 28.00 -20.28
C ALA A 114 -9.50 28.79 -20.38
N THR A 115 -8.99 29.27 -19.24
CA THR A 115 -7.70 29.98 -19.16
C THR A 115 -6.59 29.02 -18.76
N LYS A 116 -5.33 29.44 -18.82
CA LYS A 116 -4.17 28.64 -18.39
C LYS A 116 -4.30 28.06 -16.97
N PHE A 117 -4.94 28.79 -16.06
CA PHE A 117 -5.06 28.40 -14.65
C PHE A 117 -6.45 27.85 -14.28
N TYR A 118 -7.43 28.06 -15.16
CA TYR A 118 -8.83 27.68 -14.93
C TYR A 118 -9.33 26.92 -16.17
N ASN A 119 -9.15 25.61 -16.17
CA ASN A 119 -9.52 24.68 -17.23
C ASN A 119 -9.76 23.27 -16.65
N CYS A 120 -10.14 22.31 -17.50
CA CYS A 120 -10.20 20.88 -17.19
C CYS A 120 -9.11 20.12 -17.92
#